data_AF-A0A8T6WML6-F1
#
_entry.id   AF-A0A8T6WML6-F1
#
_cell.length_a   1.000
_cell.length_b   1.000
_cell.length_c   1.000
_cell.angle_alpha   90.00
_cell.angle_beta   90.00
_cell.angle_gamma   90.00
#
_symmetry.space_group_name_H-M   'P 1'
#
loop_
_entity.id
_entity.type
_entity.pdbx_description
1 polymer ?
#
loop_
_entity_poly.entity_id
_entity_poly.type
_entity_poly.pdbx_seq_one_letter_code
_entity_poly.pdbx_strand_id
1 'polypeptide(L)' 'MWGDRFEKDLKTKISSDAEFVEIRDRLLEEEIVYQFRGENNAPYLSLTDKGVAIINRLYEIERILEGEGIDED' A
#
# COMPACT_ATOMS: atom_id res chain seq x y z
N MET A 1 -7.33 11.56 3.86
CA MET A 1 -6.72 11.41 2.52
C MET A 1 -5.60 10.37 2.65
N TRP A 2 -5.67 9.26 1.93
CA TRP A 2 -4.78 8.10 2.13
C TRP A 2 -3.32 8.34 1.70
N GLY A 3 -3.07 9.36 0.86
CA GLY A 3 -1.74 9.62 0.28
C GLY A 3 -0.65 9.96 1.30
N ASP A 4 -0.94 10.76 2.34
CA ASP A 4 0.10 11.13 3.32
C ASP A 4 0.40 10.03 4.35
N ARG A 5 -0.49 9.02 4.45
CA ARG A 5 -0.30 7.88 5.38
C ARG A 5 0.49 6.75 4.74
N PHE A 6 0.29 6.49 3.44
CA PHE A 6 0.88 5.33 2.78
C PHE A 6 2.41 5.31 2.83
N GLU A 7 3.09 6.42 2.52
CA GLU A 7 4.56 6.47 2.57
C GLU A 7 5.09 6.30 4.01
N LYS A 8 4.45 6.94 4.99
CA LYS A 8 4.84 6.82 6.41
C LYS A 8 4.66 5.39 6.89
N ASP A 9 3.53 4.76 6.57
CA ASP A 9 3.21 3.39 6.95
C ASP A 9 4.11 2.38 6.24
N LEU A 10 4.53 2.67 4.99
CA LEU A 10 5.47 1.84 4.26
C LEU A 10 6.88 1.91 4.89
N LYS A 11 7.33 3.11 5.26
CA LYS A 11 8.61 3.32 5.96
C LYS A 11 8.66 2.64 7.34
N THR A 12 7.54 2.53 8.06
CA THR A 12 7.52 1.83 9.36
C THR A 12 7.59 0.31 9.25
N LYS A 13 7.29 -0.25 8.07
CA LYS A 13 7.28 -1.70 7.81
C LYS A 13 8.51 -2.21 7.07
N ILE A 14 9.32 -1.31 6.51
CA ILE A 14 10.49 -1.64 5.69
C ILE A 14 11.77 -1.47 6.52
N SER A 15 12.73 -2.37 6.30
CA SER A 15 13.94 -2.46 7.12
C SER A 15 15.04 -1.49 6.70
N SER A 16 14.99 -0.97 5.46
CA SER A 16 15.99 -0.05 4.93
C SER A 16 15.45 0.94 3.89
N ASP A 17 16.11 2.10 3.78
CA ASP A 17 15.77 3.11 2.76
C ASP A 17 15.95 2.59 1.32
N ALA A 18 16.93 1.71 1.09
CA ALA A 18 17.17 1.13 -0.24
C ALA A 18 16.01 0.22 -0.66
N GLU A 19 15.55 -0.62 0.25
CA GLU A 19 14.38 -1.49 0.06
C GLU A 19 13.11 -0.67 -0.16
N PHE A 20 12.94 0.45 0.57
CA PHE A 20 11.83 1.38 0.36
C PHE A 20 11.84 1.96 -1.06
N VAL A 21 13.00 2.41 -1.53
CA VAL A 21 13.16 2.96 -2.89
C VAL A 21 12.81 1.92 -3.94
N GLU A 22 13.31 0.69 -3.81
CA GLU A 22 13.02 -0.39 -4.75
C GLU A 22 11.51 -0.70 -4.81
N ILE A 23 10.87 -0.86 -3.66
CA ILE A 23 9.43 -1.14 -3.58
C ILE A 23 8.62 0.01 -4.17
N ARG A 24 8.96 1.26 -3.81
CA ARG A 24 8.30 2.46 -4.37
C ARG A 24 8.39 2.46 -5.89
N ASP A 25 9.58 2.25 -6.45
CA ASP A 25 9.81 2.36 -7.89
C ASP A 25 9.04 1.28 -8.65
N ARG A 26 8.98 0.06 -8.12
CA ARG A 26 8.14 -1.01 -8.68
C ARG A 26 6.65 -0.69 -8.62
N LEU A 27 6.16 -0.13 -7.51
CA LEU A 27 4.74 0.26 -7.39
C LEU A 27 4.36 1.40 -8.36
N LEU A 28 5.31 2.29 -8.68
CA LEU A 28 5.15 3.34 -9.69
C LEU A 28 5.15 2.76 -11.10
N GLU A 29 6.10 1.87 -11.42
CA GLU A 29 6.22 1.19 -12.72
C GLU A 29 4.96 0.39 -13.05
N GLU A 30 4.39 -0.28 -12.05
CA GLU A 30 3.15 -1.06 -12.17
C GLU A 30 1.87 -0.22 -12.13
N GLU A 31 1.97 1.10 -12.05
CA GLU A 31 0.84 2.05 -11.96
C GLU A 31 -0.11 1.77 -10.78
N ILE A 32 0.44 1.23 -9.68
CA ILE A 32 -0.32 0.93 -8.45
C ILE A 32 -0.44 2.18 -7.58
N VAL A 33 0.56 3.06 -7.63
CA VAL A 33 0.57 4.35 -6.94
C VAL A 33 0.91 5.50 -7.89
N TYR A 34 0.46 6.69 -7.55
CA TYR A 34 0.97 7.96 -8.05
C TYR A 34 1.95 8.56 -7.04
N GLN A 35 2.97 9.27 -7.53
CA GLN A 35 3.79 10.15 -6.70
C GLN A 35 3.36 11.60 -6.88
N PHE A 36 3.03 12.25 -5.76
CA PHE A 36 2.68 13.66 -5.71
C PHE A 36 3.63 14.42 -4.78
N ARG A 37 3.46 15.75 -4.75
CA ARG A 37 4.20 16.65 -3.86
C ARG A 37 3.24 17.35 -2.92
N GLY A 38 3.49 17.22 -1.62
CA GLY A 38 2.70 17.81 -0.54
C GLY A 38 3.24 19.17 -0.09
N GLU A 39 2.87 19.58 1.12
CA GLU A 39 3.40 20.79 1.74
C GLU A 39 4.93 20.74 1.86
N ASN A 40 5.57 21.90 1.71
CA ASN A 40 7.04 22.01 1.68
C ASN A 40 7.74 21.16 0.61
N ASN A 41 7.03 20.84 -0.49
CA ASN A 41 7.57 20.09 -1.63
C ASN A 41 7.97 18.64 -1.28
N ALA A 42 7.48 18.11 -0.16
CA ALA A 42 7.76 16.75 0.28
C ALA A 42 7.04 15.73 -0.63
N PRO A 43 7.73 14.72 -1.17
CA PRO A 43 7.09 13.68 -1.96
C PRO A 43 6.17 12.83 -1.07
N TYR A 44 5.06 12.37 -1.64
CA TYR A 44 4.20 11.34 -1.03
C TYR A 44 3.58 10.46 -2.11
N LEU A 45 3.15 9.26 -1.72
CA LEU A 45 2.54 8.28 -2.61
C LEU A 45 1.03 8.17 -2.35
N SER A 46 0.22 8.21 -3.39
CA SER A 46 -1.22 7.93 -3.32
C SER A 46 -1.56 6.71 -4.16
N LEU A 47 -2.49 5.89 -3.72
CA LEU A 47 -2.99 4.78 -4.53
C LEU A 47 -3.68 5.30 -5.80
N THR A 48 -3.51 4.56 -6.89
CA THR A 48 -4.36 4.68 -8.09
C THR A 48 -5.65 3.88 -7.89
N ASP A 49 -6.60 4.00 -8.82
CA ASP A 49 -7.82 3.16 -8.80
C ASP A 49 -7.47 1.66 -8.88
N LYS A 50 -6.44 1.30 -9.66
CA LYS A 50 -5.88 -0.06 -9.72
C LYS A 50 -5.33 -0.48 -8.35
N GLY A 51 -4.57 0.38 -7.69
CA GLY A 51 -4.03 0.09 -6.36
C GLY A 51 -5.11 -0.09 -5.30
N VAL A 52 -6.16 0.75 -5.32
CA VAL A 52 -7.33 0.61 -4.44
C VAL A 52 -8.04 -0.74 -4.68
N ALA A 53 -8.25 -1.13 -5.94
CA ALA A 53 -8.89 -2.40 -6.28
C ALA A 53 -8.09 -3.61 -5.77
N ILE A 54 -6.76 -3.59 -5.91
CA ILE A 54 -5.87 -4.64 -5.40
C ILE A 54 -5.99 -4.75 -3.87
N ILE A 55 -5.89 -3.64 -3.15
CA ILE A 55 -5.97 -3.64 -1.68
C ILE A 55 -7.32 -4.16 -1.21
N ASN A 56 -8.41 -3.72 -1.82
CA ASN A 56 -9.75 -4.21 -1.46
C ASN A 56 -9.85 -5.73 -1.64
N ARG A 57 -9.27 -6.27 -2.72
CA ARG A 57 -9.26 -7.71 -2.96
C ARG A 57 -8.39 -8.47 -1.96
N LEU A 58 -7.25 -7.91 -1.57
CA LEU A 58 -6.39 -8.52 -0.54
C LEU A 58 -7.10 -8.58 0.81
N TYR A 59 -7.77 -7.51 1.23
CA TYR A 59 -8.56 -7.51 2.47
C TYR A 59 -9.72 -8.51 2.43
N GLU A 60 -10.37 -8.67 1.28
CA GLU A 60 -11.40 -9.69 1.12
C GLU A 60 -10.83 -11.11 1.30
N ILE A 61 -9.66 -11.38 0.71
CA ILE A 61 -8.96 -12.67 0.86
C ILE A 61 -8.55 -12.89 2.32
N GLU A 62 -7.94 -11.90 2.97
CA GLU A 62 -7.57 -11.99 4.40
C GLU A 62 -8.81 -12.32 5.25
N ARG A 63 -9.93 -11.64 5.02
CA ARG A 63 -11.18 -11.91 5.74
C ARG A 63 -11.73 -13.32 5.50
N ILE A 64 -11.59 -13.87 4.29
CA ILE A 64 -11.98 -15.25 4.00
C ILE A 64 -11.07 -16.22 4.75
N LEU A 65 -9.74 -16.02 4.68
CA LEU A 65 -8.77 -16.87 5.36
C LEU A 65 -8.88 -16.81 6.89
N GLU A 66 -9.22 -15.65 7.45
CA GLU A 66 -9.49 -15.48 8.89
C GLU A 66 -10.89 -15.99 9.28
N GLY A 67 -11.82 -16.08 8.33
CA GLY A 67 -13.21 -16.50 8.52
C GLY A 67 -13.48 -17.98 8.26
N GLU A 68 -12.61 -18.71 7.56
CA GLU A 68 -12.68 -20.16 7.36
C GLU A 68 -12.10 -20.97 8.54
N GLY A 69 -12.37 -20.51 9.77
CA GLY A 69 -12.03 -21.18 11.02
C GLY A 69 -13.25 -21.47 11.93
N ILE A 70 -14.47 -21.43 11.38
CA ILE A 70 -15.73 -21.72 12.08
C ILE A 70 -16.67 -22.29 10.99
N ASP A 71 -16.87 -23.60 10.84
CA ASP A 71 -17.63 -24.47 11.74
C ASP A 71 -17.02 -25.88 11.85
N GLU A 72 -16.41 -26.21 12.99
CA GLU A 72 -16.35 -27.57 13.54
C GLU A 72 -17.11 -27.56 14.87
N ASP A 73 -18.45 -27.60 14.81
CA ASP A 73 -19.34 -27.98 15.93
C ASP A 73 -20.45 -28.92 15.40
#